data_AF-A0A7S3VG14-F1
#
_entry.id   AF-A0A7S3VG14-F1
#
_cell.length_a   1.000
_cell.length_b   1.000
_cell.length_c   1.000
_cell.angle_alpha   90.00
_cell.angle_beta   90.00
_cell.angle_gamma   90.00
#
_symmetry.space_group_name_H-M   'P 1'
#
loop_
_entity.id
_entity.type
_entity.pdbx_description
1 polymer ?
#
loop_
_entity_poly.entity_id
_entity_poly.type
_entity_poly.pdbx_seq_one_letter_code
_entity_poly.pdbx_strand_id
1 'polypeptide(L)'
;KVIRLLLDADKKGQTIRARTKAGRMPLHIALLNRMSTEVIELLLEADTTVISLDSSSRGLLITDESSLYQWDHGMLPLHMACLCGRDTRTVKLLLDRDTRGRTLFQQLKGPQKNENSGMGSRLPAAMNGVRDHNPMKKPNTMENERTAKSRFLSIDSQYLSGCRALHLSLLRKSAEISRLLLQTEKNISHIQKTSSSKRQERALMKYEICNRTCLHLACANNDEFDIIRLLLTLDPTRKSTNMLDKDGCTPLHK
;
A
#
# COMPACT_ATOMS: atom_id res chain seq x y z
N LYS A 1 -22.59 -1.26 -13.73
CA LYS A 1 -23.51 -2.06 -14.58
C LYS A 1 -22.75 -2.91 -15.59
N VAL A 2 -21.95 -2.32 -16.50
CA VAL A 2 -21.14 -3.08 -17.49
C VAL A 2 -20.20 -4.09 -16.83
N ILE A 3 -19.45 -3.68 -15.80
CA ILE A 3 -18.51 -4.60 -15.12
C ILE A 3 -19.22 -5.84 -14.58
N ARG A 4 -20.37 -5.67 -13.91
CA ARG A 4 -21.17 -6.79 -13.40
C ARG A 4 -21.60 -7.72 -14.52
N LEU A 5 -22.11 -7.19 -15.63
CA LEU A 5 -22.49 -8.00 -16.81
C LEU A 5 -21.31 -8.79 -17.40
N LEU A 6 -20.11 -8.19 -17.44
CA LEU A 6 -18.91 -8.88 -17.92
C LEU A 6 -18.48 -10.00 -16.98
N LEU A 7 -18.58 -9.76 -15.66
CA LEU A 7 -18.28 -10.77 -14.64
C LEU A 7 -19.29 -11.93 -14.69
N ASP A 8 -20.59 -11.63 -14.84
CA ASP A 8 -21.66 -12.62 -14.95
C ASP A 8 -21.51 -13.49 -16.21
N ALA A 9 -20.99 -12.90 -17.31
CA ALA A 9 -20.70 -13.62 -18.55
C ALA A 9 -19.46 -14.53 -18.43
N ASP A 10 -18.50 -14.20 -17.57
CA ASP A 10 -17.30 -14.98 -17.32
C ASP A 10 -17.55 -16.10 -16.30
N LYS A 11 -18.27 -17.14 -16.72
CA LYS A 11 -18.65 -18.29 -15.87
C LYS A 11 -17.45 -19.01 -15.23
N LYS A 12 -16.26 -18.89 -15.81
CA LYS A 12 -15.02 -19.49 -15.29
C LYS A 12 -14.23 -18.52 -14.39
N GLY A 13 -14.63 -17.25 -14.35
CA GLY A 13 -13.96 -16.17 -13.63
C GLY A 13 -12.47 -16.03 -13.92
N GLN A 14 -12.06 -16.31 -15.16
CA GLN A 14 -10.65 -16.20 -15.56
C GLN A 14 -10.24 -14.75 -15.81
N THR A 15 -11.19 -13.91 -16.24
CA THR A 15 -10.94 -12.50 -16.60
C THR A 15 -10.55 -11.66 -15.39
N ILE A 16 -11.06 -11.97 -14.20
CA ILE A 16 -10.71 -11.25 -12.97
C ILE A 16 -9.25 -11.44 -12.55
N ARG A 17 -8.63 -12.54 -13.00
CA ARG A 17 -7.23 -12.89 -12.76
C ARG A 17 -6.34 -12.67 -13.98
N ALA A 18 -6.92 -12.31 -15.11
CA ALA A 18 -6.18 -12.01 -16.32
C ALA A 18 -5.26 -10.80 -16.09
N ARG A 19 -4.00 -10.95 -16.50
CA ARG A 19 -3.01 -9.88 -16.39
C ARG A 19 -2.87 -9.15 -17.71
N THR A 20 -2.70 -7.84 -17.62
CA THR A 20 -2.24 -7.02 -18.76
C THR A 20 -0.78 -7.35 -19.10
N LYS A 21 -0.28 -6.81 -20.22
CA LYS A 21 1.15 -6.91 -20.60
C LYS A 21 2.09 -6.37 -19.51
N ALA A 22 1.62 -5.44 -18.68
CA ALA A 22 2.37 -4.89 -17.55
C ALA A 22 2.21 -5.71 -16.26
N GLY A 23 1.57 -6.88 -16.29
CA GLY A 23 1.35 -7.74 -15.12
C GLY A 23 0.18 -7.31 -14.22
N ARG A 24 -0.52 -6.22 -14.53
CA ARG A 24 -1.65 -5.70 -13.75
C ARG A 24 -2.91 -6.53 -13.92
N MET A 25 -3.61 -6.76 -12.82
CA MET A 25 -4.93 -7.38 -12.77
C MET A 25 -6.02 -6.29 -12.80
N PRO A 26 -7.28 -6.63 -13.09
CA PRO A 26 -8.40 -5.69 -13.00
C PRO A 26 -8.46 -4.91 -11.68
N LEU A 27 -8.19 -5.56 -10.54
CA LEU A 27 -8.18 -4.89 -9.23
C LEU A 27 -7.10 -3.81 -9.12
N HIS A 28 -5.88 -4.08 -9.61
CA HIS A 28 -4.79 -3.11 -9.65
C HIS A 28 -5.18 -1.87 -10.48
N ILE A 29 -5.78 -2.10 -11.64
CA ILE A 29 -6.23 -1.03 -12.54
C ILE A 29 -7.35 -0.22 -11.88
N ALA A 30 -8.30 -0.88 -11.20
CA ALA A 30 -9.41 -0.22 -10.55
C ALA A 30 -8.94 0.69 -9.39
N LEU A 31 -8.00 0.22 -8.57
CA LEU A 31 -7.40 1.01 -7.49
C LEU A 31 -6.61 2.20 -8.03
N LEU A 32 -5.77 1.97 -9.05
CA LEU A 32 -4.95 3.01 -9.67
C LEU A 32 -5.79 4.09 -10.35
N ASN A 33 -6.84 3.68 -11.07
CA ASN A 33 -7.76 4.61 -11.73
C ASN A 33 -8.80 5.24 -10.79
N ARG A 34 -8.70 4.94 -9.50
CA ARG A 34 -9.60 5.44 -8.46
C ARG A 34 -11.08 5.14 -8.75
N MET A 35 -11.38 3.94 -9.24
CA MET A 35 -12.76 3.50 -9.48
C MET A 35 -13.58 3.49 -8.19
N SER A 36 -14.91 3.41 -8.29
CA SER A 36 -15.77 3.47 -7.10
C SER A 36 -15.59 2.24 -6.21
N THR A 37 -15.89 2.39 -4.92
CA THR A 37 -15.75 1.31 -3.93
C THR A 37 -16.62 0.10 -4.30
N GLU A 38 -17.77 0.33 -4.91
CA GLU A 38 -18.67 -0.73 -5.41
C GLU A 38 -18.02 -1.56 -6.53
N VAL A 39 -17.20 -0.94 -7.40
CA VAL A 39 -16.45 -1.69 -8.42
C VAL A 39 -15.38 -2.56 -7.77
N ILE A 40 -14.69 -2.05 -6.75
CA ILE A 40 -13.69 -2.81 -6.01
C ILE A 40 -14.36 -4.00 -5.28
N GLU A 41 -15.49 -3.75 -4.62
CA GLU A 41 -16.29 -4.76 -3.94
C GLU A 41 -16.74 -5.86 -4.90
N LEU A 42 -17.28 -5.51 -6.07
CA LEU A 42 -17.64 -6.45 -7.12
C LEU A 42 -16.48 -7.33 -7.59
N LEU A 43 -15.30 -6.75 -7.79
CA LEU A 43 -14.11 -7.50 -8.22
C LEU A 43 -13.63 -8.48 -7.13
N LEU A 44 -13.70 -8.07 -5.85
CA LEU A 44 -13.35 -8.93 -4.72
C LEU A 44 -14.37 -10.06 -4.53
N GLU A 45 -15.66 -9.77 -4.67
CA GLU A 45 -16.73 -10.77 -4.62
C GLU A 45 -16.55 -11.83 -5.70
N ALA A 46 -16.32 -11.40 -6.94
CA ALA A 46 -16.09 -12.31 -8.07
C ALA A 46 -14.87 -13.22 -7.88
N ASP A 47 -13.81 -12.77 -7.19
CA ASP A 47 -12.68 -13.65 -6.88
C ASP A 47 -13.03 -14.70 -5.84
N THR A 48 -13.82 -14.33 -4.83
CA THR A 48 -14.25 -15.29 -3.83
C THR A 48 -15.20 -16.35 -4.39
N THR A 49 -16.04 -16.01 -5.37
CA THR A 49 -16.89 -17.00 -6.04
C THR A 49 -16.04 -17.98 -6.86
N VAL A 50 -15.01 -17.51 -7.56
CA VAL A 50 -14.07 -18.39 -8.30
C VAL A 50 -13.36 -19.36 -7.37
N ILE A 51 -12.84 -18.88 -6.23
CA ILE A 51 -12.17 -19.72 -5.23
C ILE A 51 -13.12 -20.82 -4.73
N SER A 52 -14.40 -20.49 -4.48
CA SER A 52 -15.37 -21.45 -3.97
C SER A 52 -15.70 -22.57 -4.97
N LEU A 53 -15.71 -22.27 -6.27
CA LEU A 53 -15.97 -23.26 -7.32
C LEU A 53 -14.82 -24.25 -7.48
N ASP A 54 -13.57 -23.77 -7.42
CA ASP A 54 -12.38 -24.61 -7.56
C ASP A 54 -12.17 -25.53 -6.34
N SER A 55 -12.60 -25.09 -5.15
CA SER A 55 -12.42 -25.80 -3.87
C SER A 55 -13.10 -27.17 -3.82
N SER A 56 -14.11 -27.41 -4.67
CA SER A 56 -14.77 -28.71 -4.77
C SER A 56 -13.90 -29.79 -5.41
N SER A 57 -12.80 -29.43 -6.09
CA SER A 57 -12.01 -30.36 -6.90
C SER A 57 -10.75 -30.89 -6.23
N ARG A 58 -10.36 -30.38 -5.07
CA ARG A 58 -9.31 -30.87 -4.14
C ARG A 58 -9.19 -29.78 -3.08
N GLY A 59 -9.00 -30.12 -1.80
CA GLY A 59 -8.75 -29.17 -0.70
C GLY A 59 -7.43 -28.41 -0.84
N LEU A 60 -7.24 -27.73 -1.97
CA LEU A 60 -6.07 -26.98 -2.33
C LEU A 60 -6.05 -25.74 -1.46
N LEU A 61 -5.05 -25.68 -0.58
CA LEU A 61 -4.52 -24.45 -0.04
C LEU A 61 -4.52 -23.42 -1.18
N ILE A 62 -5.29 -22.34 -1.05
CA ILE A 62 -5.22 -21.19 -1.96
C ILE A 62 -3.75 -20.78 -1.97
N THR A 63 -3.02 -21.19 -3.02
CA THR A 63 -1.62 -20.86 -3.17
C THR A 63 -1.56 -19.36 -3.46
N ASP A 64 -0.58 -18.69 -2.88
CA ASP A 64 -0.41 -17.23 -2.98
C ASP A 64 -0.37 -16.73 -4.44
N GLU A 65 -0.06 -17.62 -5.38
CA GLU A 65 0.00 -17.31 -6.80
C GLU A 65 -1.36 -17.18 -7.48
N SER A 66 -2.47 -17.62 -6.88
CA SER A 66 -3.81 -17.53 -7.51
C SER A 66 -4.69 -16.43 -6.91
N SER A 67 -4.19 -15.69 -5.91
CA SER A 67 -4.99 -14.68 -5.21
C SER A 67 -4.94 -13.32 -5.90
N LEU A 68 -6.00 -12.50 -5.74
CA LEU A 68 -5.98 -11.08 -6.12
C LEU A 68 -4.88 -10.25 -5.45
N TYR A 69 -4.18 -10.80 -4.44
CA TYR A 69 -3.02 -10.21 -3.79
C TYR A 69 -1.70 -10.48 -4.50
N GLN A 70 -1.73 -10.64 -5.82
CA GLN A 70 -0.51 -10.67 -6.62
C GLN A 70 0.19 -9.32 -6.62
N TRP A 71 1.50 -9.35 -6.81
CA TRP A 71 2.31 -8.15 -6.93
C TRP A 71 2.14 -7.50 -8.31
N ASP A 72 2.01 -6.17 -8.32
CA ASP A 72 2.20 -5.32 -9.49
C ASP A 72 3.35 -4.35 -9.21
N HIS A 73 4.45 -4.45 -9.97
CA HIS A 73 5.66 -3.62 -9.77
C HIS A 73 6.16 -3.62 -8.31
N GLY A 74 6.06 -4.76 -7.62
CA GLY A 74 6.46 -4.86 -6.22
C GLY A 74 5.48 -4.20 -5.24
N MET A 75 4.24 -3.88 -5.64
CA MET A 75 3.15 -3.44 -4.77
C MET A 75 1.99 -4.45 -4.70
N LEU A 76 1.35 -4.53 -3.53
CA LEU A 76 0.10 -5.26 -3.33
C LEU A 76 -1.10 -4.31 -3.47
N PRO A 77 -2.33 -4.82 -3.67
CA PRO A 77 -3.54 -3.99 -3.72
C PRO A 77 -3.68 -3.05 -2.51
N LEU A 78 -3.39 -3.51 -1.29
CA LEU A 78 -3.45 -2.67 -0.09
C LEU A 78 -2.45 -1.51 -0.12
N HIS A 79 -1.23 -1.76 -0.63
CA HIS A 79 -0.22 -0.72 -0.83
C HIS A 79 -0.69 0.33 -1.83
N MET A 80 -1.25 -0.11 -2.96
CA MET A 80 -1.81 0.80 -3.96
C MET A 80 -2.97 1.62 -3.42
N ALA A 81 -3.86 1.02 -2.64
CA ALA A 81 -4.98 1.72 -2.04
C ALA A 81 -4.50 2.84 -1.11
N CYS A 82 -3.53 2.55 -0.24
CA CYS A 82 -2.93 3.53 0.66
C CYS A 82 -2.18 4.62 -0.10
N LEU A 83 -1.32 4.22 -1.05
CA LEU A 83 -0.54 5.14 -1.88
C LEU A 83 -1.46 6.08 -2.65
N CYS A 84 -2.45 5.55 -3.37
CA CYS A 84 -3.38 6.33 -4.19
C CYS A 84 -4.34 7.21 -3.37
N GLY A 85 -4.34 7.08 -2.03
CA GLY A 85 -5.25 7.81 -1.13
C GLY A 85 -6.70 7.39 -1.32
N ARG A 86 -6.96 6.08 -1.41
CA ARG A 86 -8.33 5.54 -1.49
C ARG A 86 -9.09 5.79 -0.19
N ASP A 87 -10.41 5.79 -0.28
CA ASP A 87 -11.28 5.97 0.88
C ASP A 87 -11.13 4.82 1.91
N THR A 88 -11.43 5.12 3.16
CA THR A 88 -11.35 4.21 4.30
C THR A 88 -12.19 2.94 4.09
N ARG A 89 -13.33 3.03 3.38
CA ARG A 89 -14.18 1.86 3.07
C ARG A 89 -13.49 0.91 2.09
N THR A 90 -12.86 1.43 1.03
CA THR A 90 -12.05 0.61 0.10
C THR A 90 -10.92 -0.10 0.82
N VAL A 91 -10.18 0.59 1.68
CA VAL A 91 -9.09 -0.02 2.46
C VAL A 91 -9.63 -1.10 3.40
N LYS A 92 -10.75 -0.82 4.08
CA LYS A 92 -11.40 -1.79 4.96
C LYS A 92 -11.81 -3.06 4.22
N LEU A 93 -12.43 -2.94 3.04
CA LEU A 93 -12.78 -4.10 2.22
C LEU A 93 -11.56 -4.97 1.88
N LEU A 94 -10.43 -4.36 1.54
CA LEU A 94 -9.20 -5.10 1.24
C LEU A 94 -8.65 -5.82 2.49
N LEU A 95 -8.73 -5.19 3.66
CA LEU A 95 -8.30 -5.78 4.94
C LEU A 95 -9.22 -6.90 5.42
N ASP A 96 -10.54 -6.74 5.27
CA ASP A 96 -11.54 -7.75 5.66
C ASP A 96 -11.35 -9.05 4.85
N ARG A 97 -10.87 -8.92 3.60
CA ARG A 97 -10.49 -10.06 2.74
C ARG A 97 -9.11 -10.62 3.08
N ASP A 98 -8.21 -9.83 3.67
CA ASP A 98 -6.88 -10.27 4.14
C ASP A 98 -6.95 -10.82 5.58
N THR A 99 -7.71 -11.89 5.77
CA THR A 99 -7.95 -12.53 7.07
C THR A 99 -6.67 -12.97 7.80
N ARG A 100 -5.58 -13.18 7.07
CA ARG A 100 -4.27 -13.59 7.62
C ARG A 100 -3.35 -12.39 7.90
N GLY A 101 -3.74 -11.18 7.53
CA GLY A 101 -2.93 -9.97 7.64
C GLY A 101 -1.66 -10.01 6.77
N ARG A 102 -1.64 -10.83 5.72
CA ARG A 102 -0.45 -11.02 4.88
C ARG A 102 -0.02 -9.70 4.25
N THR A 103 -0.97 -8.98 3.68
CA THR A 103 -0.71 -7.72 2.97
C THR A 103 -0.40 -6.57 3.92
N LEU A 104 -0.93 -6.62 5.15
CA LEU A 104 -0.72 -5.59 6.17
C LEU A 104 0.74 -5.52 6.67
N PHE A 105 1.39 -6.68 6.80
CA PHE A 105 2.77 -6.78 7.29
C PHE A 105 3.80 -6.85 6.16
N GLN A 106 3.35 -7.05 4.92
CA GLN A 106 4.24 -7.17 3.79
C GLN A 106 4.95 -5.84 3.51
N GLN A 107 6.27 -5.90 3.37
CA GLN A 107 7.06 -4.78 2.86
C GLN A 107 7.14 -4.83 1.35
N LEU A 108 7.07 -3.67 0.70
CA LEU A 108 7.33 -3.51 -0.71
C LEU A 108 8.72 -4.07 -1.05
N LYS A 109 8.77 -5.00 -1.99
CA LYS A 109 10.04 -5.49 -2.52
C LYS A 109 10.57 -4.42 -3.45
N GLY A 110 11.78 -3.93 -3.19
CA GLY A 110 12.48 -3.07 -4.14
C GLY A 110 12.59 -3.75 -5.51
N PRO A 111 12.87 -2.98 -6.58
CA PRO A 111 13.11 -3.56 -7.89
C PRO A 111 14.13 -4.69 -7.74
N GLN A 112 13.69 -5.91 -8.00
CA GLN A 112 14.61 -7.05 -8.09
C GLN A 112 15.61 -6.63 -9.15
N LYS A 113 16.87 -6.44 -8.77
CA LYS A 113 17.94 -6.27 -9.73
C LYS A 113 17.97 -7.59 -10.48
N ASN A 114 17.19 -7.69 -11.56
CA ASN A 114 17.33 -8.77 -12.50
C ASN A 114 18.72 -8.55 -13.09
N GLU A 115 19.72 -9.24 -12.55
CA GLU A 115 21.12 -9.13 -12.95
C GLU A 115 21.32 -9.43 -14.46
N ASN A 116 20.26 -9.89 -15.14
CA ASN A 116 20.21 -10.19 -16.56
C ASN A 116 19.62 -9.09 -17.47
N SER A 117 19.13 -7.95 -16.97
CA SER A 117 18.67 -6.85 -17.85
C SER A 117 19.76 -5.79 -18.03
N GLY A 118 20.71 -6.07 -18.93
CA GLY A 118 21.85 -5.21 -19.28
C GLY A 118 21.51 -3.93 -20.06
N MET A 119 20.52 -3.15 -19.62
CA MET A 119 20.27 -1.79 -20.15
C MET A 119 20.41 -0.76 -19.03
N GLY A 120 21.57 -0.11 -18.98
CA GLY A 120 21.84 1.01 -18.10
C GLY A 120 21.01 2.23 -18.50
N SER A 121 19.88 2.47 -17.83
CA SER A 121 19.22 3.77 -17.82
C SER A 121 19.90 4.66 -16.77
N ARG A 122 20.84 5.49 -17.20
CA ARG A 122 21.32 6.65 -16.43
C ARG A 122 20.14 7.62 -16.23
N LEU A 123 19.73 7.84 -14.98
CA LEU A 123 18.81 8.92 -14.61
C LEU A 123 19.57 10.25 -14.47
N PRO A 124 18.94 11.40 -14.78
CA PRO A 124 19.54 12.72 -14.64
C PRO A 124 19.58 13.18 -13.18
N ALA A 125 20.75 13.67 -12.74
CA ALA A 125 20.93 14.32 -11.46
C ALA A 125 20.33 15.74 -11.50
N ALA A 126 19.09 15.91 -11.06
CA ALA A 126 18.54 17.24 -10.79
C ALA A 126 17.30 17.18 -9.86
N MET A 127 17.53 17.08 -8.54
CA MET A 127 16.60 17.60 -7.54
C MET A 127 17.38 18.16 -6.37
N ASN A 128 17.88 19.39 -6.54
CA ASN A 128 18.23 20.31 -5.46
C ASN A 128 17.76 21.70 -5.90
N GLY A 129 16.94 22.36 -5.07
CA GLY A 129 16.56 23.76 -5.28
C GLY A 129 15.08 24.05 -5.02
N VAL A 130 14.76 24.39 -3.77
CA VAL A 130 13.54 25.11 -3.40
C VAL A 130 13.84 26.60 -3.43
N ARG A 131 12.83 27.38 -3.85
CA ARG A 131 12.62 28.85 -3.73
C ARG A 131 13.03 29.68 -4.93
N ASP A 132 12.03 30.09 -5.71
CA ASP A 132 11.74 31.52 -5.85
C ASP A 132 10.26 31.78 -6.17
N HIS A 133 9.79 32.90 -5.64
CA HIS A 133 8.41 33.40 -5.71
C HIS A 133 8.03 33.88 -7.11
N ASN A 134 6.85 33.49 -7.61
CA ASN A 134 6.05 34.37 -8.46
C ASN A 134 4.56 34.01 -8.41
N PRO A 135 3.63 34.94 -8.13
CA PRO A 135 2.20 34.69 -8.16
C PRO A 135 1.60 35.06 -9.53
N MET A 136 0.38 34.56 -9.78
CA MET A 136 -0.51 34.85 -10.91
C MET A 136 -0.30 34.06 -12.22
N LYS A 137 -0.94 32.89 -12.28
CA LYS A 137 -1.71 32.46 -13.46
C LYS A 137 -2.87 31.57 -12.99
N LYS A 138 -4.11 31.99 -13.24
CA LYS A 138 -5.32 31.22 -12.94
C LYS A 138 -5.32 29.94 -13.78
N PRO A 139 -5.63 28.75 -13.21
CA PRO A 139 -5.70 27.53 -14.01
C PRO A 139 -7.13 27.26 -14.53
N ASN A 140 -7.22 26.98 -15.83
CA ASN A 140 -8.38 26.35 -16.46
C ASN A 140 -8.60 24.94 -15.90
N THR A 141 -9.86 24.59 -15.64
CA THR A 141 -10.30 23.57 -14.69
C THR A 141 -10.50 22.14 -15.23
N MET A 142 -10.01 21.77 -16.43
CA MET A 142 -10.26 20.40 -16.95
C MET A 142 -9.05 19.57 -17.44
N GLU A 143 -7.82 20.11 -17.46
CA GLU A 143 -6.62 19.32 -17.85
C GLU A 143 -5.83 18.71 -16.68
N ASN A 144 -6.22 18.96 -15.43
CA ASN A 144 -5.38 18.65 -14.26
C ASN A 144 -5.41 17.19 -13.78
N GLU A 145 -6.40 16.37 -14.16
CA GLU A 145 -6.47 14.98 -13.66
C GLU A 145 -5.55 14.01 -14.40
N ARG A 146 -5.30 14.19 -15.71
CA ARG A 146 -4.42 13.29 -16.48
C ARG A 146 -2.95 13.52 -16.15
N THR A 147 -2.54 14.76 -15.93
CA THR A 147 -1.19 15.13 -15.45
C THR A 147 -0.98 14.79 -13.97
N ALA A 148 -2.02 14.88 -13.12
CA ALA A 148 -1.93 14.40 -11.74
C ALA A 148 -1.77 12.87 -11.65
N LYS A 149 -2.43 12.09 -12.51
CA LYS A 149 -2.25 10.63 -12.60
C LYS A 149 -0.84 10.23 -13.04
N SER A 150 -0.23 10.99 -13.95
CA SER A 150 1.16 10.78 -14.40
C SER A 150 2.18 11.12 -13.30
N ARG A 151 1.99 12.22 -12.55
CA ARG A 151 2.92 12.61 -11.46
C ARG A 151 2.85 11.70 -10.24
N PHE A 152 1.69 11.10 -9.97
CA PHE A 152 1.54 10.20 -8.83
C PHE A 152 2.27 8.86 -9.02
N LEU A 153 2.38 8.43 -10.28
CA LEU A 153 3.21 7.29 -10.71
C LEU A 153 4.70 7.65 -10.88
N SER A 154 5.06 8.93 -10.73
CA SER A 154 6.44 9.42 -10.81
C SER A 154 7.18 9.37 -9.47
N ILE A 155 6.52 8.94 -8.37
CA ILE A 155 7.29 8.45 -7.22
C ILE A 155 7.92 7.16 -7.71
N ASP A 156 9.20 7.23 -8.12
CA ASP A 156 9.88 6.05 -8.64
C ASP A 156 9.71 4.93 -7.61
N SER A 157 9.19 3.80 -8.06
CA SER A 157 8.92 2.63 -7.21
C SER A 157 10.17 2.19 -6.42
N GLN A 158 11.36 2.54 -6.90
CA GLN A 158 12.63 2.37 -6.20
C GLN A 158 12.66 3.06 -4.83
N TYR A 159 11.94 4.18 -4.65
CA TYR A 159 11.86 4.93 -3.39
C TYR A 159 10.78 4.43 -2.44
N LEU A 160 10.11 3.33 -2.76
CA LEU A 160 9.11 2.74 -1.88
C LEU A 160 9.53 1.38 -1.34
N SER A 161 10.75 0.91 -1.68
CA SER A 161 11.31 -0.33 -1.14
C SER A 161 11.32 -0.33 0.40
N GLY A 162 10.88 -1.44 0.99
CA GLY A 162 10.78 -1.60 2.44
C GLY A 162 9.56 -0.94 3.10
N CYS A 163 8.81 -0.09 2.38
CA CYS A 163 7.59 0.51 2.91
C CYS A 163 6.49 -0.54 3.10
N ARG A 164 5.67 -0.33 4.13
CA ARG A 164 4.43 -1.09 4.39
C ARG A 164 3.22 -0.22 4.02
N ALA A 165 2.04 -0.81 3.93
CA ALA A 165 0.79 -0.07 3.74
C ALA A 165 0.64 1.10 4.75
N LEU A 166 1.03 0.87 6.01
CA LEU A 166 1.02 1.91 7.05
C LEU A 166 1.95 3.09 6.73
N HIS A 167 3.18 2.84 6.29
CA HIS A 167 4.12 3.88 5.86
C HIS A 167 3.51 4.74 4.75
N LEU A 168 2.88 4.10 3.76
CA LEU A 168 2.25 4.81 2.64
C LEU A 168 1.06 5.65 3.12
N SER A 169 0.23 5.15 4.04
CA SER A 169 -0.89 5.91 4.59
C SER A 169 -0.44 7.17 5.34
N LEU A 170 0.65 7.07 6.12
CA LEU A 170 1.24 8.20 6.84
C LEU A 170 1.87 9.20 5.87
N LEU A 171 2.61 8.74 4.86
CA LEU A 171 3.14 9.61 3.79
C LEU A 171 2.04 10.40 3.06
N ARG A 172 0.83 9.82 2.96
CA ARG A 172 -0.35 10.45 2.38
C ARG A 172 -1.14 11.31 3.37
N LYS A 173 -0.73 11.37 4.65
CA LYS A 173 -1.39 12.10 5.74
C LYS A 173 -2.86 11.69 5.91
N SER A 174 -3.17 10.42 5.69
CA SER A 174 -4.54 9.90 5.82
C SER A 174 -4.73 9.32 7.21
N ALA A 175 -5.12 10.18 8.16
CA ALA A 175 -5.26 9.81 9.56
C ALA A 175 -6.27 8.66 9.78
N GLU A 176 -7.37 8.64 9.03
CA GLU A 176 -8.37 7.57 9.11
C GLU A 176 -7.82 6.21 8.67
N ILE A 177 -7.10 6.18 7.54
CA ILE A 177 -6.51 4.94 7.03
C ILE A 177 -5.40 4.47 7.96
N SER A 178 -4.55 5.38 8.45
CA SER A 178 -3.51 5.04 9.41
C SER A 178 -4.10 4.46 10.70
N ARG A 179 -5.17 5.06 11.24
CA ARG A 179 -5.92 4.51 12.38
C ARG A 179 -6.45 3.11 12.09
N LEU A 180 -7.12 2.93 10.96
CA LEU A 180 -7.71 1.65 10.56
C LEU A 180 -6.63 0.56 10.47
N LEU A 181 -5.50 0.84 9.83
CA LEU A 181 -4.38 -0.09 9.70
C LEU A 181 -3.77 -0.45 11.06
N LEU A 182 -3.55 0.54 11.94
CA LEU A 182 -3.01 0.33 13.28
C LEU A 182 -3.95 -0.48 14.18
N GLN A 183 -5.25 -0.20 14.13
CA GLN A 183 -6.27 -0.97 14.86
C GLN A 183 -6.36 -2.41 14.35
N THR A 184 -6.31 -2.60 13.03
CA THR A 184 -6.31 -3.92 12.41
C THR A 184 -5.06 -4.72 12.81
N GLU A 185 -3.88 -4.09 12.78
CA GLU A 185 -2.62 -4.68 13.25
C GLU A 185 -2.71 -5.07 14.73
N LYS A 186 -3.31 -4.21 15.56
CA LYS A 186 -3.54 -4.48 16.99
C LYS A 186 -4.41 -5.72 17.17
N ASN A 187 -5.52 -5.83 16.43
CA ASN A 187 -6.48 -6.92 16.51
C ASN A 187 -5.89 -8.25 16.02
N ILE A 188 -5.20 -8.25 14.89
CA ILE A 188 -4.57 -9.46 14.33
C ILE A 188 -3.50 -10.01 15.28
N SER A 189 -2.73 -9.14 15.92
CA SER A 189 -1.71 -9.57 16.91
C SER A 189 -2.33 -10.32 18.09
N HIS A 190 -3.57 -9.96 18.49
CA HIS A 190 -4.29 -10.64 19.56
C HIS A 190 -4.78 -12.02 19.12
N ILE A 191 -5.33 -12.11 17.91
CA ILE A 191 -5.86 -13.36 17.34
C ILE A 191 -4.74 -14.38 17.10
N GLN A 192 -3.63 -13.94 16.49
CA GLN A 192 -2.53 -14.84 16.10
C GLN A 192 -1.63 -15.26 17.27
N LYS A 193 -1.92 -14.83 18.51
CA LYS A 193 -1.07 -15.02 19.71
C LYS A 193 0.41 -14.74 19.42
N THR A 194 0.68 -13.78 18.53
CA THR A 194 2.05 -13.44 18.14
C THR A 194 2.80 -12.96 19.36
N SER A 195 4.02 -13.45 19.57
CA SER A 195 4.87 -12.97 20.65
C SER A 195 5.01 -11.45 20.58
N SER A 196 5.06 -10.79 21.74
CA SER A 196 5.29 -9.35 21.86
C SER A 196 6.50 -8.89 21.04
N SER A 197 7.52 -9.74 20.94
CA SER A 197 8.74 -9.52 20.14
C SER A 197 8.45 -9.31 18.64
N LYS A 198 7.62 -10.14 18.00
CA LYS A 198 7.29 -9.98 16.56
C LYS A 198 6.48 -8.72 16.29
N ARG A 199 5.58 -8.35 17.21
CA ARG A 199 4.82 -7.09 17.11
C ARG A 199 5.75 -5.89 17.22
N GLN A 200 6.68 -5.94 18.18
CA GLN A 200 7.67 -4.89 18.37
C GLN A 200 8.57 -4.75 17.14
N GLU A 201 9.07 -5.84 16.57
CA GLU A 201 9.87 -5.83 15.35
C GLU A 201 9.16 -5.10 14.21
N ARG A 202 7.85 -5.35 14.03
CA ARG A 202 7.00 -4.67 13.04
C ARG A 202 6.85 -3.17 13.27
N ALA A 203 6.78 -2.73 14.52
CA ALA A 203 6.73 -1.31 14.89
C ALA A 203 8.09 -0.61 14.70
N LEU A 204 9.18 -1.36 14.86
CA LEU A 204 10.56 -0.90 14.68
C LEU A 204 11.05 -0.94 13.23
N MET A 205 10.24 -1.47 12.30
CA MET A 205 10.61 -1.52 10.89
C MET A 205 10.88 -0.11 10.36
N LYS A 206 12.07 0.04 9.78
CA LYS A 206 12.49 1.23 9.04
C LYS A 206 12.29 0.96 7.56
N TYR A 207 11.90 1.97 6.80
CA TYR A 207 11.92 1.87 5.33
C TYR A 207 13.23 2.41 4.77
N GLU A 208 13.71 1.79 3.68
CA GLU A 208 15.13 1.73 3.36
C GLU A 208 15.76 3.09 3.02
N ILE A 209 15.06 3.95 2.28
CA ILE A 209 15.67 5.16 1.68
C ILE A 209 16.02 6.25 2.68
N CYS A 210 15.35 6.29 3.82
CA CYS A 210 15.69 7.28 4.86
C CYS A 210 15.77 6.70 6.25
N ASN A 211 15.69 5.38 6.38
CA ASN A 211 15.78 4.70 7.66
C ASN A 211 14.76 5.25 8.69
N ARG A 212 13.63 5.78 8.22
CA ARG A 212 12.58 6.35 9.08
C ARG A 212 11.62 5.24 9.46
N THR A 213 11.20 5.24 10.72
CA THR A 213 10.11 4.40 11.20
C THR A 213 8.76 5.06 10.91
N CYS A 214 7.66 4.34 11.09
CA CYS A 214 6.33 4.94 11.09
C CYS A 214 6.19 6.09 12.10
N LEU A 215 6.89 6.03 13.25
CA LEU A 215 6.86 7.10 14.25
C LEU A 215 7.54 8.38 13.76
N HIS A 216 8.67 8.27 13.04
CA HIS A 216 9.29 9.44 12.41
C HIS A 216 8.35 10.12 11.42
N LEU A 217 7.64 9.33 10.61
CA LEU A 217 6.68 9.85 9.64
C LEU A 217 5.51 10.55 10.33
N ALA A 218 4.96 9.93 11.38
CA ALA A 218 3.85 10.49 12.13
C ALA A 218 4.21 11.83 12.79
N CYS A 219 5.37 11.93 13.45
CA CYS A 219 5.85 13.18 14.04
C CYS A 219 6.11 14.25 12.97
N ALA A 220 6.84 13.91 11.90
CA ALA A 220 7.15 14.84 10.81
C ALA A 220 5.91 15.42 10.10
N ASN A 221 4.81 14.68 10.11
CA ASN A 221 3.55 15.11 9.54
C ASN A 221 2.64 15.86 10.51
N ASN A 222 3.01 15.94 11.79
CA ASN A 222 2.15 16.39 12.89
C ASN A 222 0.83 15.61 12.92
N ASP A 223 0.91 14.29 12.78
CA ASP A 223 -0.26 13.41 12.82
C ASP A 223 -0.95 13.44 14.19
N GLU A 224 -2.22 13.05 14.23
CA GLU A 224 -3.05 13.12 15.43
C GLU A 224 -2.47 12.31 16.60
N PHE A 225 -2.66 12.83 17.82
CA PHE A 225 -2.19 12.21 19.07
C PHE A 225 -2.55 10.72 19.18
N ASP A 226 -3.74 10.33 18.72
CA ASP A 226 -4.19 8.95 18.76
C ASP A 226 -3.37 8.02 17.86
N ILE A 227 -2.88 8.50 16.71
CA ILE A 227 -2.00 7.72 15.81
C ILE A 227 -0.66 7.50 16.49
N ILE A 228 -0.08 8.56 17.07
CA ILE A 228 1.18 8.48 17.82
C ILE A 228 1.02 7.51 18.99
N ARG A 229 -0.07 7.62 19.77
CA ARG A 229 -0.39 6.73 20.88
C ARG A 229 -0.54 5.27 20.44
N LEU A 230 -1.19 5.01 19.30
CA LEU A 230 -1.35 3.67 18.74
C LEU A 230 0.00 3.08 18.30
N LEU A 231 0.83 3.84 17.57
CA LEU A 231 2.19 3.43 17.20
C LEU A 231 3.02 3.07 18.43
N LEU A 232 2.99 3.93 19.43
CA LEU A 232 3.63 3.73 20.72
C LEU A 232 3.10 2.47 21.45
N THR A 233 1.80 2.17 21.35
CA THR A 233 1.21 0.95 21.94
C THR A 233 1.70 -0.33 21.25
N LEU A 234 2.05 -0.26 19.96
CA LEU A 234 2.61 -1.40 19.23
C LEU A 234 4.09 -1.67 19.60
N ASP A 235 4.79 -0.66 20.13
CA ASP A 235 6.15 -0.77 20.68
C ASP A 235 6.17 -0.53 22.20
N PRO A 236 5.85 -1.55 23.01
CA PRO A 236 5.79 -1.41 24.46
C PRO A 236 7.16 -1.05 25.07
N THR A 237 8.26 -1.38 24.39
CA THR A 237 9.61 -1.05 24.86
C THR A 237 10.06 0.37 24.54
N ARG A 238 9.27 1.11 23.76
CA ARG A 238 9.59 2.46 23.29
C ARG A 238 10.90 2.58 22.51
N LYS A 239 11.48 1.50 22.00
CA LYS A 239 12.74 1.56 21.23
C LYS A 239 12.63 2.50 20.03
N SER A 240 11.46 2.57 19.40
CA SER A 240 11.16 3.44 18.26
C SER A 240 11.38 4.92 18.54
N THR A 241 11.24 5.39 19.79
CA THR A 241 11.42 6.83 20.14
C THR A 241 12.89 7.27 20.09
N ASN A 242 13.82 6.33 20.17
CA ASN A 242 15.27 6.59 20.19
C ASN A 242 15.96 6.14 18.90
N MET A 243 15.24 5.56 17.94
CA MET A 243 15.83 5.17 16.67
C MET A 243 16.20 6.40 15.87
N LEU A 244 17.42 6.40 15.32
CA LEU A 244 17.88 7.45 14.42
C LEU A 244 17.50 7.11 12.97
N ASP A 245 17.05 8.12 12.23
CA ASP A 245 16.90 8.06 10.78
C ASP A 245 18.27 8.23 10.08
N LYS A 246 18.28 8.29 8.74
CA LYS A 246 19.52 8.46 7.97
C LYS A 246 20.28 9.76 8.26
N ASP A 247 19.57 10.78 8.77
CA ASP A 247 20.10 12.11 9.05
C ASP A 247 20.56 12.21 10.52
N GLY A 248 20.51 11.10 11.27
CA GLY A 248 20.83 11.09 12.70
C GLY A 248 19.73 11.70 13.56
N CYS A 249 18.51 11.90 13.04
CA CYS A 249 17.39 12.45 13.80
C CYS A 249 16.56 11.34 14.44
N THR A 250 16.17 11.51 15.71
CA THR A 250 15.09 10.71 16.34
C THR A 250 13.71 11.25 15.92
N PRO A 251 12.59 10.53 16.19
CA PRO A 251 11.25 11.06 15.97
C PRO A 251 10.93 12.35 16.71
N LEU A 252 11.61 12.63 17.83
CA LEU A 252 11.40 13.86 18.61
C LEU A 252 11.98 15.11 17.91
N HIS A 253 12.92 14.93 16.98
CA HIS A 253 13.49 16.04 16.20
C HIS A 253 12.63 16.46 15.00
N LYS A 254 11.56 15.72 14.69
CA LYS A 254 10.70 15.95 13.52
C LYS A 254 9.46 16.74 13.92
#